data_AF-A0AAD9UIF9-F1
#
_entry.id   AF-A0AAD9UIF9-F1
#
_cell.length_a   1.000
_cell.length_b   1.000
_cell.length_c   1.000
_cell.angle_alpha   90.00
_cell.angle_beta   90.00
_cell.angle_gamma   90.00
#
_symmetry.space_group_name_H-M   'P 1'
#
loop_
_entity.id
_entity.type
_entity.pdbx_description
1 polymer ?
#
loop_
_entity_poly.entity_id
_entity_poly.type
_entity_poly.pdbx_seq_one_letter_code
_entity_poly.pdbx_strand_id
1 'polypeptide(L)'
;MENLIVGIRETNLKLTLAFGIGLHHAGLHERDRKTVEELFVNQKIQVLIATSTLAWGVNFPAHLVVIKGTEYFDGKTKRYVDFPITDVLQMMGRAGRPQFDDQGKAVILVHDVKKHFYKKFLYEPFPVESNLLEVLSEHLNAEVVAGTIASKQDAMDYITWTYFFRRLLRNPRTEE
;
A
#
# COMPACT_ATOMS: atom_id res chain seq x y z
N MET A 1 -17.48 -13.88 23.60
CA MET A 1 -16.54 -12.78 23.29
C MET A 1 -15.65 -12.48 24.49
N GLU A 2 -16.21 -12.42 25.70
CA GLU A 2 -15.47 -12.16 26.96
C GLU A 2 -14.22 -13.05 27.16
N ASN A 3 -14.30 -14.37 26.95
CA ASN A 3 -13.15 -15.28 27.10
C ASN A 3 -12.01 -15.02 26.09
N LEU A 4 -12.32 -14.51 24.89
CA LEU A 4 -11.31 -14.16 23.87
C LEU A 4 -10.62 -12.83 24.23
N ILE A 5 -11.38 -11.89 24.78
CA ILE A 5 -10.88 -10.57 25.22
C ILE A 5 -9.88 -10.71 26.38
N VAL A 6 -10.05 -11.71 27.25
CA VAL A 6 -9.11 -11.99 28.36
C VAL A 6 -7.70 -12.32 27.86
N GLY A 7 -7.57 -12.95 26.69
CA GLY A 7 -6.29 -13.36 26.10
C GLY A 7 -5.53 -12.28 25.36
N ILE A 8 -6.14 -11.12 25.09
CA ILE A 8 -5.51 -9.98 24.41
C ILE A 8 -4.56 -9.26 25.37
N ARG A 9 -3.33 -9.01 24.91
CA ARG A 9 -2.30 -8.33 25.71
C ARG A 9 -2.42 -6.81 25.62
N GLU A 10 -2.72 -6.28 24.44
CA GLU A 10 -2.82 -4.84 24.23
C GLU A 10 -4.08 -4.26 24.90
N THR A 11 -3.89 -3.39 25.90
CA THR A 11 -4.98 -2.82 26.71
C THR A 11 -5.95 -2.00 25.87
N ASN A 12 -5.45 -1.20 24.91
CA ASN A 12 -6.31 -0.38 24.05
C ASN A 12 -7.16 -1.22 23.10
N LEU A 13 -6.58 -2.32 22.61
CA LEU A 13 -7.30 -3.27 21.77
C LEU A 13 -8.39 -3.98 22.59
N LYS A 14 -8.08 -4.38 23.84
CA LYS A 14 -9.05 -4.99 24.75
C LYS A 14 -10.27 -4.10 24.99
N LEU A 15 -10.02 -2.81 25.22
CA LEU A 15 -11.09 -1.81 25.42
C LEU A 15 -11.95 -1.64 24.17
N THR A 16 -11.34 -1.46 22.99
CA THR A 16 -12.06 -1.21 21.73
C THR A 16 -12.83 -2.44 21.24
N LEU A 17 -12.29 -3.64 21.44
CA LEU A 17 -12.94 -4.90 21.07
C LEU A 17 -14.25 -5.14 21.83
N ALA A 18 -14.37 -4.65 23.07
CA ALA A 18 -15.62 -4.74 23.83
C ALA A 18 -16.79 -3.99 23.15
N PHE A 19 -16.48 -3.01 22.29
CA PHE A 19 -17.45 -2.27 21.49
C PHE A 19 -17.55 -2.77 20.04
N GLY A 20 -16.93 -3.91 19.71
CA GLY A 20 -16.93 -4.46 18.35
C GLY A 20 -16.00 -3.73 17.37
N ILE A 21 -14.96 -3.04 17.88
CA ILE A 21 -13.97 -2.31 17.10
C ILE A 21 -12.59 -2.96 17.29
N GLY A 22 -12.01 -3.48 16.21
CA GLY A 22 -10.63 -3.99 16.21
C GLY A 22 -9.61 -2.92 15.83
N LEU A 23 -8.38 -3.08 16.33
CA LEU A 23 -7.20 -2.32 15.90
C LEU A 23 -6.19 -3.27 15.27
N HIS A 24 -5.53 -2.84 14.18
CA HIS A 24 -4.49 -3.61 13.50
C HIS A 24 -3.32 -2.72 13.08
N HIS A 25 -2.14 -2.98 13.64
CA HIS A 25 -0.90 -2.32 13.24
C HIS A 25 0.31 -3.21 13.48
N ALA A 26 1.43 -2.88 12.85
CA ALA A 26 2.67 -3.67 12.95
C ALA A 26 3.19 -3.81 14.40
N GLY A 27 2.92 -2.82 15.25
CA GLY A 27 3.31 -2.82 16.67
C GLY A 27 2.51 -3.74 17.59
N LEU A 28 1.40 -4.34 17.14
CA LEU A 28 0.68 -5.34 17.95
C LEU A 28 1.43 -6.66 18.00
N HIS A 29 1.26 -7.39 19.11
CA HIS A 29 1.71 -8.77 19.20
C HIS A 29 1.04 -9.62 18.11
N GLU A 30 1.80 -10.55 17.51
CA GLU A 30 1.30 -11.38 16.41
C GLU A 30 0.03 -12.17 16.78
N ARG A 31 -0.05 -12.67 18.01
CA ARG A 31 -1.23 -13.36 18.54
C ARG A 31 -2.47 -12.46 18.56
N ASP A 32 -2.30 -11.20 18.99
CA ASP A 32 -3.39 -10.22 19.06
C ASP A 32 -3.84 -9.85 17.63
N ARG A 33 -2.89 -9.66 16.69
CA ARG A 33 -3.21 -9.42 15.27
C ARG A 33 -4.06 -10.55 14.68
N LYS A 34 -3.60 -11.81 14.78
CA LYS A 34 -4.34 -12.97 14.28
C LYS A 34 -5.74 -13.07 14.90
N THR A 35 -5.85 -12.82 16.20
CA THR A 35 -7.14 -12.85 16.89
C THR A 35 -8.10 -11.80 16.33
N VAL A 36 -7.64 -10.58 16.10
CA VAL A 36 -8.48 -9.50 15.54
C VAL A 36 -8.87 -9.79 14.09
N GLU A 37 -7.95 -10.31 13.29
CA GLU A 37 -8.22 -10.74 11.91
C GLU A 37 -9.32 -11.81 11.86
N GLU A 38 -9.20 -12.86 12.69
CA GLU A 38 -10.20 -13.91 12.80
C GLU A 38 -11.56 -13.37 13.26
N LEU A 39 -11.58 -12.46 14.23
CA LEU A 39 -12.82 -11.84 14.70
C LEU A 39 -13.49 -11.02 13.59
N PHE A 40 -12.71 -10.32 12.75
CA PHE A 40 -13.25 -9.54 11.64
C PHE A 40 -13.78 -10.43 10.51
N VAL A 41 -13.00 -11.42 10.08
CA VAL A 41 -13.41 -12.37 9.01
C VAL A 41 -14.67 -13.14 9.40
N ASN A 42 -14.77 -13.56 10.65
CA ASN A 42 -15.95 -14.26 11.18
C ASN A 42 -17.11 -13.31 11.58
N GLN A 43 -17.03 -12.02 11.20
CA GLN A 43 -18.05 -11.01 11.43
C GLN A 43 -18.44 -10.87 12.90
N LYS A 44 -17.52 -11.14 13.83
CA LYS A 44 -17.70 -10.95 15.27
C LYS A 44 -17.48 -9.49 15.68
N ILE A 45 -16.68 -8.77 14.90
CA ILE A 45 -16.51 -7.32 15.00
C ILE A 45 -16.92 -6.69 13.67
N GLN A 46 -17.48 -5.48 13.71
CA GLN A 46 -17.99 -4.80 12.52
C GLN A 46 -16.98 -3.82 11.93
N VAL A 47 -16.12 -3.26 12.79
CA VAL A 47 -15.16 -2.22 12.39
C VAL A 47 -13.76 -2.71 12.70
N LEU A 48 -12.86 -2.56 11.73
CA LEU A 48 -11.43 -2.77 11.90
C LEU A 48 -10.69 -1.50 11.48
N ILE A 49 -9.93 -0.93 12.40
CA ILE A 49 -9.07 0.22 12.14
C ILE A 49 -7.65 -0.30 11.93
N ALA A 50 -7.07 -0.03 10.77
CA ALA A 50 -5.76 -0.55 10.42
C ALA A 50 -4.80 0.52 9.87
N THR A 51 -3.51 0.32 10.06
CA THR A 51 -2.46 1.11 9.38
C THR A 51 -2.28 0.66 7.93
N SER A 52 -1.68 1.51 7.10
CA SER A 52 -1.47 1.27 5.66
C SER A 52 -0.80 -0.07 5.33
N THR A 53 0.06 -0.57 6.21
CA THR A 53 0.74 -1.88 6.09
C THR A 53 -0.23 -3.06 5.91
N LEU A 54 -1.47 -2.96 6.39
CA LEU A 54 -2.47 -4.01 6.23
C LEU A 54 -2.79 -4.25 4.75
N ALA A 55 -2.78 -3.20 3.92
CA ALA A 55 -3.15 -3.26 2.51
C ALA A 55 -2.33 -4.30 1.72
N TRP A 56 -1.07 -4.51 2.12
CA TRP A 56 -0.16 -5.46 1.49
C TRP A 56 -0.05 -6.80 2.23
N GLY A 57 -0.29 -6.81 3.54
CA GLY A 57 0.07 -7.94 4.41
C GLY A 57 -1.03 -8.96 4.67
N VAL A 58 -2.31 -8.64 4.42
CA VAL A 58 -3.43 -9.53 4.78
C VAL A 58 -4.51 -9.57 3.71
N ASN A 59 -5.12 -10.74 3.54
CA ASN A 59 -6.11 -11.02 2.51
C ASN A 59 -7.51 -11.28 3.08
N PHE A 60 -8.11 -10.29 3.74
CA PHE A 60 -9.54 -10.31 4.03
C PHE A 60 -10.25 -9.11 3.37
N PRO A 61 -11.37 -9.34 2.67
CA PRO A 61 -12.17 -8.28 2.09
C PRO A 61 -13.15 -7.67 3.12
N ALA A 62 -13.54 -6.42 2.91
CA ALA A 62 -14.54 -5.70 3.69
C ALA A 62 -15.61 -5.11 2.75
N HIS A 63 -16.87 -5.03 3.18
CA HIS A 63 -17.91 -4.41 2.36
C HIS A 63 -17.61 -2.92 2.09
N LEU A 64 -17.20 -2.20 3.15
CA LEU A 64 -16.85 -0.79 3.12
C LEU A 64 -15.40 -0.62 3.57
N VAL A 65 -14.60 0.07 2.76
CA VAL A 65 -13.27 0.55 3.15
C VAL A 65 -13.29 2.07 3.23
N VAL A 66 -12.82 2.61 4.35
CA VAL A 66 -12.66 4.06 4.53
C VAL A 66 -11.17 4.38 4.64
N ILE A 67 -10.65 5.15 3.70
CA ILE A 67 -9.28 5.66 3.72
C ILE A 67 -9.32 7.03 4.36
N LYS A 68 -8.93 7.08 5.64
CA LYS A 68 -8.94 8.31 6.44
C LYS A 68 -7.60 9.05 6.29
N GLY A 69 -7.58 10.05 5.41
CA GLY A 69 -6.38 10.81 5.09
C GLY A 69 -5.54 10.11 4.03
N THR A 70 -4.87 10.90 3.19
CA THR A 70 -4.07 10.39 2.07
C THR A 70 -2.59 10.80 2.20
N GLU A 71 -2.17 11.13 3.41
CA GLU A 71 -0.81 11.59 3.72
C GLU A 71 -0.26 10.83 4.93
N TYR A 72 1.06 10.70 4.99
CA TYR A 72 1.77 10.21 6.16
C TYR A 72 2.99 11.09 6.44
N PHE A 73 3.45 11.08 7.68
CA PHE A 73 4.66 11.81 8.06
C PHE A 73 5.90 11.00 7.68
N ASP A 74 6.72 11.53 6.78
CA ASP A 74 8.02 10.96 6.46
C ASP A 74 9.09 11.52 7.41
N GLY A 75 9.68 10.63 8.21
CA GLY A 75 10.73 10.98 9.17
C GLY A 75 12.04 11.43 8.53
N LYS A 76 12.32 11.03 7.28
CA LYS A 76 13.55 11.42 6.56
C LYS A 76 13.47 12.88 6.10
N THR A 77 12.38 13.25 5.45
CA THR A 77 12.16 14.63 4.97
C THR A 77 11.53 15.55 6.02
N LYS A 78 11.04 15.00 7.14
CA LYS A 78 10.34 15.69 8.24
C LYS A 78 9.10 16.46 7.76
N ARG A 79 8.36 15.92 6.80
CA ARG A 79 7.17 16.53 6.20
C ARG A 79 6.07 15.49 6.04
N TYR A 80 4.84 15.97 5.93
CA TYR A 80 3.76 15.14 5.42
C TYR A 80 3.92 14.98 3.92
N VAL A 81 3.92 13.74 3.47
CA VAL A 81 3.99 13.36 2.06
C VAL A 81 2.76 12.55 1.71
N ASP A 82 2.34 12.63 0.45
CA ASP A 82 1.22 11.85 -0.04
C ASP A 82 1.54 10.36 -0.07
N PHE A 83 0.54 9.54 0.21
CA PHE A 83 0.65 8.11 -0.09
C PHE A 83 0.86 7.92 -1.59
N PRO A 84 1.78 7.01 -1.99
CA PRO A 84 1.79 6.50 -3.35
C PRO A 84 0.40 6.03 -3.74
N ILE A 85 -0.06 6.38 -4.94
CA ILE A 85 -1.40 6.02 -5.40
C ILE A 85 -1.61 4.49 -5.40
N THR A 86 -0.54 3.73 -5.61
CA THR A 86 -0.55 2.26 -5.53
C THR A 86 -0.99 1.78 -4.16
N ASP A 87 -0.57 2.43 -3.07
CA ASP A 87 -0.99 2.06 -1.72
C ASP A 87 -2.47 2.37 -1.51
N VAL A 88 -2.94 3.52 -2.02
CA VAL A 88 -4.37 3.88 -1.98
C VAL A 88 -5.22 2.90 -2.78
N LEU A 89 -4.75 2.47 -3.96
CA LEU A 89 -5.40 1.46 -4.77
C LEU A 89 -5.44 0.09 -4.08
N GLN A 90 -4.36 -0.31 -3.38
CA GLN A 90 -4.34 -1.55 -2.60
C GLN A 90 -5.32 -1.50 -1.42
N MET A 91 -5.39 -0.38 -0.71
CA MET A 91 -6.38 -0.18 0.36
C MET A 91 -7.80 -0.28 -0.20
N MET A 92 -8.08 0.44 -1.30
CA MET A 92 -9.38 0.40 -1.98
C MET A 92 -9.72 -1.01 -2.48
N GLY A 93 -8.75 -1.78 -2.96
CA GLY A 93 -8.94 -3.15 -3.44
C GLY A 93 -9.43 -4.13 -2.38
N ARG A 94 -9.43 -3.73 -1.10
CA ARG A 94 -10.06 -4.50 -0.02
C ARG A 94 -11.57 -4.29 0.07
N ALA A 95 -12.13 -3.32 -0.65
CA ALA A 95 -13.55 -3.06 -0.70
C ALA A 95 -14.26 -4.06 -1.62
N GLY A 96 -15.33 -4.67 -1.12
CA GLY A 96 -16.12 -5.69 -1.79
C GLY A 96 -15.69 -7.09 -1.36
N ARG A 97 -16.67 -7.92 -0.98
CA ARG A 97 -16.46 -9.33 -0.61
C ARG A 97 -16.98 -10.22 -1.73
N PRO A 98 -16.08 -10.79 -2.56
CA PRO A 98 -16.48 -11.74 -3.58
C PRO A 98 -17.33 -12.85 -2.96
N GLN A 99 -18.42 -13.25 -3.61
CA GLN A 99 -19.40 -14.25 -3.15
C GLN A 99 -20.37 -13.81 -2.03
N PHE A 100 -20.11 -12.70 -1.34
CA PHE A 100 -20.99 -12.22 -0.25
C PHE A 100 -21.72 -10.91 -0.57
N ASP A 101 -21.08 -10.03 -1.33
CA ASP A 101 -21.64 -8.71 -1.69
C ASP A 101 -21.71 -8.54 -3.21
N ASP A 102 -22.80 -7.94 -3.69
CA ASP A 102 -22.93 -7.55 -5.09
C ASP A 102 -22.07 -6.32 -5.45
N GLN A 103 -21.74 -5.50 -4.44
CA GLN A 103 -20.98 -4.26 -4.59
C GLN A 103 -20.09 -4.01 -3.37
N GLY A 104 -18.88 -3.51 -3.62
CA GLY A 104 -18.00 -2.94 -2.60
C GLY A 104 -18.09 -1.41 -2.59
N LYS A 105 -17.89 -0.79 -1.43
CA LYS A 105 -17.82 0.67 -1.31
C LYS A 105 -16.47 1.09 -0.75
N ALA A 106 -15.85 2.08 -1.40
CA ALA A 106 -14.65 2.72 -0.90
C ALA A 106 -14.90 4.22 -0.74
N VAL A 107 -14.55 4.75 0.44
CA VAL A 107 -14.67 6.18 0.77
C VAL A 107 -13.28 6.72 1.06
N ILE A 108 -12.83 7.68 0.28
CA ILE A 108 -11.52 8.32 0.43
C ILE A 108 -11.72 9.71 1.00
N LEU A 109 -11.21 9.94 2.20
CA LEU A 109 -11.22 11.24 2.85
C LEU A 109 -9.91 11.96 2.52
N VAL A 110 -10.01 12.99 1.69
CA VAL A 110 -8.87 13.70 1.11
C VAL A 110 -9.09 15.22 1.15
N HIS A 111 -8.00 15.98 1.20
CA HIS A 111 -8.05 17.44 1.01
C HIS A 111 -8.63 17.81 -0.36
N ASP A 112 -9.47 18.84 -0.39
CA ASP A 112 -10.23 19.21 -1.60
C ASP A 112 -9.31 19.50 -2.81
N VAL A 113 -8.15 20.13 -2.56
CA VAL A 113 -7.14 20.42 -3.60
C VAL A 113 -6.59 19.16 -4.28
N LYS A 114 -6.61 18.00 -3.62
CA LYS A 114 -6.13 16.71 -4.16
C LYS A 114 -7.26 15.82 -4.68
N LYS A 115 -8.52 16.21 -4.50
CA LYS A 115 -9.69 15.40 -4.89
C LYS A 115 -9.67 15.02 -6.37
N HIS A 116 -9.31 15.96 -7.25
CA HIS A 116 -9.25 15.72 -8.69
C HIS A 116 -8.12 14.77 -9.07
N PHE A 117 -6.97 14.85 -8.40
CA PHE A 117 -5.84 13.95 -8.59
C PHE A 117 -6.26 12.50 -8.31
N TYR A 118 -6.80 12.23 -7.11
CA TYR A 118 -7.26 10.89 -6.76
C TYR A 118 -8.40 10.43 -7.66
N LYS A 119 -9.39 11.29 -7.94
CA LYS A 119 -10.49 10.93 -8.83
C LYS A 119 -9.98 10.47 -10.21
N LYS A 120 -9.00 11.18 -10.79
CA LYS A 120 -8.43 10.80 -12.09
C LYS A 120 -7.83 9.39 -12.05
N PHE A 121 -6.93 9.11 -11.11
CA PHE A 121 -6.21 7.83 -11.05
C PHE A 121 -7.02 6.64 -10.50
N LEU A 122 -8.23 6.88 -9.99
CA LEU A 122 -9.16 5.82 -9.64
C LEU A 122 -9.94 5.29 -10.86
N TYR A 123 -10.16 6.14 -11.87
CA TYR A 123 -10.92 5.78 -13.07
C TYR A 123 -10.05 5.60 -14.31
N GLU A 124 -8.86 6.20 -14.32
CA GLU A 124 -7.87 6.06 -15.38
C GLU A 124 -6.70 5.19 -14.89
N PRO A 125 -6.15 4.32 -15.75
CA PRO A 125 -4.96 3.55 -15.40
C PRO A 125 -3.80 4.47 -14.99
N PHE A 126 -3.13 4.14 -13.88
CA PHE A 126 -1.98 4.90 -13.43
C PHE A 126 -0.81 4.75 -14.43
N PRO A 127 -0.24 5.85 -14.96
CA PRO A 127 0.93 5.78 -15.81
C PRO A 127 2.14 5.37 -14.97
N VAL A 128 2.65 4.17 -15.22
CA VAL A 128 3.87 3.68 -14.59
C VAL A 128 5.07 4.22 -15.37
N GLU A 129 5.97 4.90 -14.67
CA GLU A 129 7.24 5.39 -15.20
C GLU A 129 8.40 4.64 -14.53
N SER A 130 9.57 4.64 -15.18
CA SER A 130 10.76 4.01 -14.61
C SER A 130 11.51 4.98 -13.71
N ASN A 131 11.82 4.54 -12.48
CA ASN A 131 12.71 5.26 -11.57
C ASN A 131 14.15 4.71 -11.59
N LEU A 132 14.55 4.01 -12.67
CA LEU A 132 15.87 3.36 -12.75
C LEU A 132 17.01 4.37 -12.68
N LEU A 133 16.82 5.59 -13.19
CA LEU A 133 17.89 6.59 -13.31
C LEU A 133 18.50 6.97 -11.95
N GLU A 134 17.69 7.06 -10.89
CA GLU A 134 18.14 7.39 -9.54
C GLU A 134 19.08 6.32 -8.93
N VAL A 135 18.92 5.07 -9.34
CA VAL A 135 19.65 3.90 -8.82
C VAL A 135 20.55 3.24 -9.86
N LEU A 136 20.69 3.83 -11.05
CA LEU A 136 21.35 3.22 -12.21
C LEU A 136 22.81 2.82 -11.91
N SER A 137 23.52 3.65 -11.14
CA SER A 137 24.91 3.38 -10.75
C SER A 137 25.05 2.08 -9.95
N GLU A 138 24.10 1.77 -9.07
CA GLU A 138 24.09 0.54 -8.27
C GLU A 138 23.84 -0.69 -9.15
N HIS A 139 22.87 -0.60 -10.07
CA HIS A 139 22.56 -1.67 -11.02
C HIS A 139 23.72 -1.95 -11.98
N LEU A 140 24.32 -0.91 -12.57
CA LEU A 140 25.48 -1.07 -13.45
C LEU A 140 26.66 -1.68 -12.71
N ASN A 141 26.93 -1.25 -11.48
CA ASN A 141 28.00 -1.83 -10.66
C ASN A 141 27.77 -3.33 -10.41
N ALA A 142 26.54 -3.74 -10.12
CA ALA A 142 26.20 -5.16 -9.93
C ALA A 142 26.49 -5.99 -11.20
N GLU A 143 26.13 -5.49 -12.38
CA GLU A 143 26.33 -6.19 -13.65
C GLU A 143 27.80 -6.20 -14.11
N VAL A 144 28.58 -5.19 -13.76
CA VAL A 144 30.05 -5.19 -13.96
C VAL A 144 30.69 -6.27 -13.11
N VAL A 145 30.30 -6.38 -11.84
CA VAL A 145 30.82 -7.41 -10.92
C VAL A 145 30.36 -8.81 -11.34
N ALA A 146 29.14 -8.96 -11.86
CA ALA A 146 28.63 -10.22 -12.41
C ALA A 146 29.34 -10.64 -13.71
N GLY A 147 30.07 -9.73 -14.36
CA GLY A 147 30.75 -9.97 -15.63
C GLY A 147 29.84 -9.84 -16.86
N THR A 148 28.58 -9.41 -16.69
CA THR A 148 27.65 -9.12 -17.79
C THR A 148 28.09 -7.89 -18.58
N ILE A 149 28.61 -6.87 -17.89
CA ILE A 149 29.07 -5.62 -18.49
C ILE A 149 30.59 -5.53 -18.38
N ALA A 150 31.30 -5.70 -19.50
CA ALA A 150 32.76 -5.56 -19.56
C ALA A 150 33.19 -4.27 -20.27
N SER A 151 32.29 -3.65 -21.02
CA SER A 151 32.55 -2.45 -21.80
C SER A 151 31.41 -1.43 -21.72
N LYS A 152 31.68 -0.21 -22.20
CA LYS A 152 30.64 0.83 -22.32
C LYS A 152 29.53 0.43 -23.28
N GLN A 153 29.84 -0.35 -24.33
CA GLN A 153 28.84 -0.82 -25.28
C GLN A 153 27.88 -1.80 -24.60
N ASP A 154 28.41 -2.73 -23.80
CA ASP A 154 27.58 -3.69 -23.05
C ASP A 154 26.66 -2.98 -22.06
N ALA A 155 27.12 -1.87 -21.45
CA ALA A 155 26.28 -1.05 -20.57
C ALA A 155 25.15 -0.35 -21.33
N MET A 156 25.41 0.17 -22.53
CA MET A 156 24.36 0.74 -23.38
C MET A 156 23.36 -0.33 -23.80
N ASP A 157 23.85 -1.49 -24.23
CA ASP A 157 23.03 -2.63 -24.63
C ASP A 157 22.16 -3.09 -23.46
N TYR A 158 22.71 -3.23 -22.25
CA TYR A 158 21.97 -3.55 -21.03
C TYR A 158 20.81 -2.56 -20.79
N ILE A 159 21.07 -1.24 -20.88
CA ILE A 159 20.05 -0.22 -20.69
C ILE A 159 18.91 -0.40 -21.70
N THR A 160 19.18 -0.81 -22.94
CA THR A 160 18.12 -1.02 -23.96
C THR A 160 17.09 -2.08 -23.57
N TRP A 161 17.45 -3.05 -22.72
CA TRP A 161 16.56 -4.09 -22.23
C TRP A 161 15.65 -3.63 -21.09
N THR A 162 15.90 -2.45 -20.51
CA THR A 162 15.21 -1.97 -19.33
C THR A 162 13.85 -1.34 -19.66
N TYR A 163 12.98 -1.27 -18.66
CA TYR A 163 11.72 -0.51 -18.78
C TYR A 163 11.99 0.99 -19.00
N PHE A 164 13.08 1.52 -18.43
CA PHE A 164 13.51 2.90 -18.60
C PHE A 164 13.67 3.25 -20.09
N PHE A 165 14.42 2.45 -20.85
CA PHE A 165 14.62 2.71 -22.27
C PHE A 165 13.31 2.69 -23.07
N ARG A 166 12.42 1.73 -22.78
CA ARG A 166 11.08 1.68 -23.41
C ARG A 166 10.22 2.91 -23.09
N ARG A 167 10.32 3.46 -21.87
CA ARG A 167 9.60 4.67 -21.46
C ARG A 167 10.19 5.92 -22.07
N LEU A 168 11.52 6.04 -22.12
CA LEU A 168 12.22 7.17 -22.71
C LEU A 168 11.79 7.41 -24.18
N LEU A 169 11.60 6.34 -24.96
CA LEU A 169 11.13 6.43 -26.35
C LEU A 169 9.67 6.88 -26.47
N ARG A 170 8.83 6.64 -25.45
CA ARG A 170 7.39 6.99 -25.48
C ARG A 170 7.10 8.32 -24.81
N ASN A 171 7.88 8.69 -23.80
CA ASN A 171 7.72 9.92 -23.03
C ASN A 171 9.11 10.47 -22.65
N PRO A 172 9.77 11.22 -23.56
CA PRO A 172 11.13 11.70 -23.34
C PRO A 172 11.22 12.91 -22.38
N ARG A 173 10.08 13.41 -21.86
CA ARG A 173 10.00 14.65 -21.07
C ARG A 173 9.85 14.44 -19.56
N THR A 174 10.04 13.23 -19.05
CA THR A 174 9.83 12.92 -17.61
C THR A 174 10.88 13.50 -16.66
N GLU A 175 11.78 14.37 -17.14
CA GLU A 175 12.62 15.22 -16.29
C GLU A 175 11.86 16.52 -15.94
N GLU A 176 10.80 16.44 -15.12
CA GLU A 176 10.24 17.58 -14.39
C GLU A 176 9.43 17.13 -13.16
#